data_AF-A0A650A2K9-F1
#
_entry.id   AF-A0A650A2K9-F1
#
_cell.length_a   1.000
_cell.length_b   1.000
_cell.length_c   1.000
_cell.angle_alpha   90.00
_cell.angle_beta   90.00
_cell.angle_gamma   90.00
#
_symmetry.space_group_name_H-M   'P 1'
#
loop_
_entity.id
_entity.type
_entity.pdbx_description
1 polymer ?
#
loop_
_entity_poly.entity_id
_entity_poly.type
_entity_poly.pdbx_seq_one_letter_code
_entity_poly.pdbx_strand_id
1 'polypeptide(L)'
;MTLADQIAMGLGGGLFLLGTVGIGLLEIIAGNMNPMVVGTNADGETVNAISEAAVESVQNAPVIPPNVRAYLLTFGLVILGVFAIYAFATHQHLYE
;
A
#
# COMPACT_ATOMS: atom_id res chain seq x y z
N MET A 1 6.88 25.49 -9.34
CA MET A 1 6.60 24.37 -8.41
C MET A 1 6.80 24.90 -7.01
N THR A 2 5.75 24.93 -6.21
CA THR A 2 5.82 25.40 -4.82
C THR A 2 6.40 24.31 -3.92
N LEU A 3 6.82 24.67 -2.70
CA LEU A 3 7.32 23.72 -1.70
C LEU A 3 6.21 22.72 -1.30
N ALA A 4 4.94 23.17 -1.29
CA ALA A 4 3.78 22.33 -1.06
C ALA A 4 3.58 21.30 -2.20
N ASP A 5 3.77 21.70 -3.47
CA ASP A 5 3.66 20.78 -4.61
C ASP A 5 4.73 19.67 -4.54
N GLN A 6 5.96 20.05 -4.17
CA GLN A 6 7.07 19.09 -4.02
C GLN A 6 6.82 18.10 -2.88
N ILE A 7 6.33 18.58 -1.74
CA ILE A 7 5.98 17.70 -0.61
C ILE A 7 4.82 16.78 -1.01
N ALA A 8 3.77 17.28 -1.65
CA ALA A 8 2.62 16.45 -2.02
C ALA A 8 3.01 15.34 -3.02
N MET A 9 3.78 15.67 -4.05
CA MET A 9 4.25 14.70 -5.03
C MET A 9 5.29 13.73 -4.42
N GLY A 10 6.24 14.25 -3.65
CA GLY A 10 7.28 13.46 -3.01
C GLY A 10 6.75 12.53 -1.93
N LEU A 11 5.86 13.01 -1.08
CA LEU A 11 5.25 12.23 0.01
C LEU A 11 4.22 11.25 -0.54
N GLY A 12 3.28 11.71 -1.38
CA GLY A 12 2.22 10.87 -1.93
C GLY A 12 2.76 9.79 -2.88
N GLY A 13 3.58 10.19 -3.86
CA GLY A 13 4.24 9.27 -4.77
C GLY A 13 5.28 8.39 -4.07
N GLY A 14 6.04 8.97 -3.14
CA GLY A 14 7.04 8.24 -2.35
C GLY A 14 6.43 7.15 -1.47
N LEU A 15 5.31 7.42 -0.79
CA LEU A 15 4.59 6.37 -0.06
C LEU A 15 4.09 5.28 -1.00
N PHE A 16 3.56 5.64 -2.16
CA PHE A 16 3.07 4.64 -3.11
C PHE A 16 4.21 3.71 -3.59
N LEU A 17 5.37 4.27 -3.89
CA LEU A 17 6.56 3.52 -4.27
C LEU A 17 7.12 2.68 -3.11
N LEU A 18 7.14 3.21 -1.88
CA LEU A 18 7.55 2.45 -0.71
C LEU A 18 6.59 1.28 -0.46
N GLY A 19 5.28 1.50 -0.55
CA GLY A 19 4.26 0.48 -0.32
C GLY A 19 4.21 -0.65 -1.36
N THR A 20 4.63 -0.36 -2.58
CA THR A 20 4.64 -1.33 -3.68
C THR A 20 6.03 -1.92 -3.86
N VAL A 21 6.97 -1.11 -4.35
CA VAL A 21 8.33 -1.53 -4.73
C VAL A 21 9.19 -1.75 -3.50
N GLY A 22 9.19 -0.82 -2.54
CA GLY A 22 10.03 -0.90 -1.35
C GLY A 22 9.72 -2.15 -0.52
N ILE A 23 8.45 -2.31 -0.12
CA ILE A 23 7.99 -3.50 0.61
C ILE A 23 8.18 -4.75 -0.26
N GLY A 24 7.85 -4.71 -1.56
CA GLY A 24 8.04 -5.87 -2.44
C GLY A 24 9.49 -6.38 -2.48
N LEU A 25 10.47 -5.46 -2.55
CA LEU A 25 11.89 -5.82 -2.48
C LEU A 25 12.27 -6.41 -1.11
N LEU A 26 11.75 -5.86 -0.01
CA LEU A 26 11.98 -6.39 1.33
C LEU A 26 11.42 -7.81 1.48
N GLU A 27 10.21 -8.07 0.96
CA GLU A 27 9.58 -9.41 1.00
C GLU A 27 10.39 -10.43 0.18
N ILE A 28 10.90 -10.03 -1.00
CA ILE A 28 11.77 -10.89 -1.83
C ILE A 28 13.05 -11.27 -1.07
N ILE A 29 13.69 -10.30 -0.42
CA ILE A 29 14.90 -10.56 0.37
C ILE A 29 14.58 -11.47 1.55
N ALA A 30 13.39 -11.36 2.13
CA ALA A 30 12.91 -12.23 3.21
C ALA A 30 12.45 -13.62 2.73
N GLY A 31 12.47 -13.90 1.43
CA GLY A 31 12.06 -15.18 0.85
C GLY A 31 10.55 -15.36 0.75
N ASN A 32 9.77 -14.30 0.96
CA ASN A 32 8.32 -14.34 0.78
C ASN A 32 7.93 -13.76 -0.59
N MET A 33 7.18 -14.55 -1.37
CA MET A 33 6.68 -14.14 -2.68
C MET A 33 5.17 -13.84 -2.69
N ASN A 34 4.48 -14.02 -1.56
CA ASN A 34 3.05 -13.76 -1.46
C ASN A 34 2.76 -12.52 -0.58
N PRO A 35 2.04 -11.52 -1.12
CA PRO A 35 1.64 -10.35 -0.34
C PRO A 35 0.59 -10.62 0.76
N MET A 36 0.07 -11.85 0.87
CA MET A 36 -0.95 -12.29 1.84
C MET A 36 -0.41 -13.42 2.71
N VAL A 37 -1.08 -13.65 3.84
CA VAL A 37 -0.83 -14.85 4.64
C VAL A 37 -1.35 -16.05 3.86
N VAL A 38 -0.55 -17.10 3.76
CA VAL A 38 -0.91 -18.36 3.11
C VAL A 38 -0.95 -19.45 4.17
N GLY A 39 -2.00 -20.25 4.15
CA GLY A 39 -2.06 -21.44 4.99
C GLY A 39 -3.32 -22.25 4.72
N THR A 40 -3.71 -23.08 5.68
CA THR A 40 -4.80 -24.06 5.52
C THR A 40 -6.06 -23.70 6.31
N ASN A 41 -7.25 -23.87 5.71
CA ASN A 41 -8.54 -23.80 6.41
C ASN A 41 -8.89 -25.13 7.12
N ALA A 42 -10.03 -25.17 7.82
CA ALA A 42 -10.54 -26.36 8.51
C ALA A 42 -10.77 -27.58 7.59
N ASP A 43 -10.99 -27.34 6.30
CA ASP A 43 -11.23 -28.37 5.28
C ASP A 43 -9.93 -28.90 4.66
N GLY A 44 -8.76 -28.40 5.08
CA GLY A 44 -7.47 -28.80 4.53
C GLY A 44 -7.06 -28.07 3.25
N GLU A 45 -7.80 -27.04 2.83
CA GLU A 45 -7.54 -26.29 1.60
C GLU A 45 -6.59 -25.12 1.83
N THR A 46 -5.69 -24.88 0.87
CA THR A 46 -4.80 -23.70 0.90
C THR A 46 -5.56 -22.44 0.57
N VAL A 47 -5.57 -21.49 1.51
CA VAL A 47 -6.25 -20.20 1.40
C VAL A 47 -5.29 -19.04 1.61
N ASN A 48 -5.58 -17.92 0.95
CA ASN A 48 -4.91 -16.64 1.18
C ASN A 48 -5.76 -15.81 2.15
N ALA A 49 -5.15 -15.34 3.23
CA ALA A 49 -5.81 -14.57 4.27
C ALA A 49 -5.12 -13.22 4.52
N ILE A 50 -5.89 -12.29 5.08
CA ILE A 50 -5.43 -10.96 5.47
C ILE A 50 -4.80 -10.92 6.88
N SER A 51 -4.90 -12.02 7.63
CA SER A 51 -4.37 -12.18 8.99
C SER A 51 -4.05 -13.65 9.26
N GLU A 52 -3.00 -13.90 10.05
CA GLU A 52 -2.63 -15.24 10.52
C GLU A 52 -3.72 -15.89 11.36
N ALA A 53 -4.51 -15.11 12.10
CA ALA A 53 -5.60 -15.62 12.91
C ALA A 53 -6.79 -16.17 12.08
N ALA A 54 -6.82 -15.91 10.77
CA ALA A 54 -7.87 -16.39 9.88
C ALA A 54 -7.55 -17.75 9.26
N VAL A 55 -6.44 -18.37 9.65
CA VAL A 55 -5.93 -19.63 9.06
C VAL A 55 -5.55 -20.59 10.19
N GLU A 56 -5.84 -21.89 10.03
CA GLU A 56 -5.56 -22.89 11.09
C GLU A 56 -4.08 -23.24 11.18
N SER A 57 -3.40 -23.28 10.03
CA SER A 57 -1.97 -23.53 9.93
C SER A 57 -1.34 -22.53 8.97
N VAL A 58 -0.37 -21.77 9.46
CA VAL A 58 0.37 -20.79 8.66
C VAL A 58 1.50 -21.51 7.91
N GLN A 59 1.46 -21.45 6.59
CA GLN A 59 2.52 -21.98 5.73
C GLN A 59 3.53 -20.89 5.38
N ASN A 60 3.05 -19.68 5.15
CA ASN A 60 3.88 -18.54 4.77
C ASN A 60 3.18 -17.24 5.18
N ALA A 61 3.93 -16.31 5.79
CA ALA A 61 3.40 -15.02 6.23
C ALA A 61 4.31 -13.88 5.76
N PRO A 62 3.74 -12.77 5.28
CA PRO A 62 4.53 -11.61 4.87
C PRO A 62 5.17 -10.90 6.05
N VAL A 63 6.37 -10.37 5.83
CA VAL A 63 7.13 -9.61 6.83
C VAL A 63 6.34 -8.36 7.23
N ILE A 64 5.71 -7.71 6.25
CA ILE A 64 4.82 -6.59 6.49
C ILE A 64 3.36 -7.06 6.36
N PRO A 65 2.55 -6.92 7.42
CA PRO A 65 1.16 -7.35 7.39
C PRO A 65 0.37 -6.72 6.23
N PRO A 66 -0.56 -7.47 5.59
CA PRO A 66 -1.33 -6.97 4.45
C PRO A 66 -2.05 -5.65 4.73
N ASN A 67 -2.57 -5.48 5.95
CA ASN A 67 -3.26 -4.28 6.39
C ASN A 67 -2.33 -3.06 6.46
N VAL A 68 -1.09 -3.23 6.93
CA VAL A 68 -0.11 -2.12 7.01
C VAL A 68 0.22 -1.62 5.61
N ARG A 69 0.43 -2.53 4.66
CA ARG A 69 0.63 -2.18 3.26
C ARG A 69 -0.59 -1.45 2.69
N ALA A 70 -1.79 -1.96 2.95
CA ALA A 70 -3.03 -1.33 2.49
C ALA A 70 -3.19 0.10 3.03
N TYR A 71 -2.89 0.34 4.31
CA TYR A 71 -2.94 1.68 4.89
C TYR A 71 -1.91 2.62 4.27
N LEU A 72 -0.69 2.15 4.03
CA LEU A 72 0.37 2.97 3.45
C LEU A 72 0.02 3.40 2.02
N LEU A 73 -0.50 2.48 1.20
CA LEU A 73 -0.98 2.80 -0.15
C LEU A 73 -2.19 3.73 -0.13
N THR A 74 -3.14 3.48 0.76
CA THR A 74 -4.34 4.33 0.91
C THR A 74 -3.95 5.74 1.33
N PHE A 75 -3.02 5.89 2.27
CA PHE A 75 -2.57 7.21 2.71
C PHE A 75 -1.85 7.96 1.60
N GLY A 76 -0.96 7.30 0.84
CA GLY A 76 -0.33 7.88 -0.34
C GLY A 76 -1.35 8.34 -1.38
N LEU A 77 -2.37 7.51 -1.64
CA LEU A 77 -3.45 7.85 -2.57
C LEU A 77 -4.31 9.02 -2.07
N VAL A 78 -4.61 9.07 -0.77
CA VAL A 78 -5.36 10.19 -0.17
C VAL A 78 -4.59 11.50 -0.32
N ILE A 79 -3.28 11.51 -0.05
CA ILE A 79 -2.43 12.70 -0.24
C ILE A 79 -2.47 13.16 -1.70
N LEU A 80 -2.25 12.23 -2.64
CA LEU A 80 -2.27 12.55 -4.07
C LEU A 80 -3.65 12.99 -4.54
N GLY A 81 -4.72 12.36 -4.06
CA GLY A 81 -6.09 12.70 -4.38
C GLY A 81 -6.49 14.09 -3.90
N VAL A 82 -6.18 14.42 -2.64
CA VAL A 82 -6.42 15.76 -2.08
C VAL A 82 -5.63 16.81 -2.85
N PHE A 83 -4.36 16.54 -3.16
CA PHE A 83 -3.53 17.44 -3.95
C PHE A 83 -4.08 17.63 -5.37
N ALA A 84 -4.52 16.56 -6.03
CA ALA A 84 -5.12 16.63 -7.36
C ALA A 84 -6.40 17.48 -7.36
N ILE A 85 -7.26 17.33 -6.34
CA ILE A 85 -8.47 18.16 -6.18
C ILE A 85 -8.09 19.63 -5.98
N TYR A 86 -7.12 19.93 -5.10
CA TYR A 86 -6.65 21.29 -4.86
C TYR A 86 -6.09 21.94 -6.12
N ALA A 87 -5.21 21.22 -6.84
CA ALA A 87 -4.58 21.70 -8.06
C ALA A 87 -5.62 21.95 -9.17
N PHE A 88 -6.61 21.07 -9.30
CA PHE A 88 -7.71 21.22 -10.25
C PHE A 88 -8.58 22.45 -9.92
N ALA A 89 -9.02 22.59 -8.67
CA ALA A 89 -9.86 23.70 -8.23
C ALA A 89 -9.15 25.07 -8.41
N THR A 90 -7.86 25.15 -8.10
CA THR A 90 -7.08 26.38 -8.29
C THR A 90 -6.83 26.72 -9.76
N HIS A 91 -6.75 25.74 -10.66
CA HIS A 91 -6.64 26.02 -12.11
C HIS A 91 -7.94 26.51 -12.74
N GLN A 92 -9.11 26.14 -12.20
CA GLN A 92 -10.41 26.59 -12.72
C GLN A 92 -10.66 28.10 -12.48
N HIS A 93 -10.09 28.69 -11.43
CA HIS A 93 -10.28 30.10 -11.08
C HIS A 93 -9.44 31.09 -11.92
N LEU A 94 -8.59 30.63 -12.83
CA LEU A 94 -7.70 31.49 -13.65
C LEU A 94 -8.23 31.77 -15.07
N TYR A 95 -9.43 31.27 -15.40
CA TYR A 95 -10.07 31.44 -16.72
C TYR A 95 -11.40 32.20 -16.67
N GLU A 96 -11.73 32.86 -15.56
CA GLU A 96 -12.77 33.90 -15.46
C GLU A 96 -12.13 35.29 -15.44
#